data_AF-A0AAV3RXA9-F1
#
_entry.id   AF-A0AAV3RXA9-F1
#
_cell.length_a   1.000
_cell.length_b   1.000
_cell.length_c   1.000
_cell.angle_alpha   90.00
_cell.angle_beta   90.00
_cell.angle_gamma   90.00
#
_symmetry.space_group_name_H-M   'P 1'
#
loop_
_entity.id
_entity.type
_entity.pdbx_description
1 polymer ?
#
loop_
_entity_poly.entity_id
_entity_poly.type
_entity_poly.pdbx_seq_one_letter_code
_entity_poly.pdbx_strand_id
1 'polypeptide(L)'
;MPHNKSPEPNGFPAKFYQTNWDIVGDTLIKSTLNFLNNGHILKKINNTFITLIPKIPRPNLIKEFRPISLCNVAYKIAFKVLVNRRKPHLNSLLSPFQNGFIQGRGAQDNILIVQELTHSIQSSKSKKNGLTTIKIDMSKAFDRINWDFLLTSWKNLNFPIIG
;
A
#
# COMPACT_ATOMS: atom_id res chain seq x y z
N MET A 1 -10.52 -4.21 11.51
CA MET A 1 -9.36 -5.00 11.01
C MET A 1 -9.74 -6.47 11.00
N PRO A 2 -9.21 -7.32 10.10
CA PRO A 2 -9.50 -8.75 10.11
C PRO A 2 -8.96 -9.43 11.37
N HIS A 3 -9.66 -10.46 11.85
CA HIS A 3 -9.48 -11.07 13.17
C HIS A 3 -8.19 -11.90 13.33
N ASN A 4 -7.69 -12.52 12.26
CA ASN A 4 -6.62 -13.54 12.34
C ASN A 4 -5.30 -13.03 11.74
N LYS A 5 -4.73 -11.98 12.33
CA LYS A 5 -3.42 -11.43 11.92
C LYS A 5 -2.36 -11.68 13.00
N SER A 6 -1.12 -11.90 12.54
CA SER A 6 0.04 -12.10 13.41
C SER A 6 0.19 -10.98 14.45
N PRO A 7 0.67 -11.30 15.66
CA PRO A 7 0.87 -10.32 16.73
C PRO A 7 1.86 -9.24 16.30
N GLU A 8 1.64 -8.04 16.82
CA GLU A 8 2.43 -6.85 16.52
C GLU A 8 3.71 -6.76 17.37
N PRO A 9 4.59 -5.75 17.19
CA PRO A 9 5.81 -5.63 18.00
C PRO A 9 5.56 -5.58 19.51
N ASN A 10 4.36 -5.14 19.92
CA ASN A 10 3.93 -5.10 21.31
C ASN A 10 3.31 -6.43 21.80
N GLY A 11 3.30 -7.49 20.98
CA GLY A 11 2.76 -8.80 21.31
C GLY A 11 1.23 -8.94 21.21
N PHE A 12 0.49 -7.84 21.03
CA PHE A 12 -0.97 -7.85 21.00
C PHE A 12 -1.53 -8.01 19.58
N PRO A 13 -2.35 -9.03 19.28
CA PRO A 13 -3.06 -9.15 18.01
C PRO A 13 -4.27 -8.21 17.97
N ALA A 14 -4.82 -7.97 16.77
CA ALA A 14 -6.02 -7.13 16.61
C ALA A 14 -7.21 -7.60 17.47
N LYS A 15 -7.31 -8.91 17.73
CA LYS A 15 -8.32 -9.51 18.61
C LYS A 15 -8.25 -8.98 20.05
N PHE A 16 -7.06 -8.74 20.59
CA PHE A 16 -6.90 -8.19 21.94
C PHE A 16 -7.62 -6.85 22.09
N TYR A 17 -7.43 -5.95 21.12
CA TYR A 17 -8.06 -4.62 21.11
C TYR A 17 -9.58 -4.69 20.91
N GLN A 18 -10.07 -5.67 20.16
CA GLN A 18 -11.50 -5.87 19.95
C GLN A 18 -12.19 -6.42 21.20
N THR A 19 -11.56 -7.38 21.88
CA THR A 19 -12.12 -8.00 23.09
C THR A 19 -12.03 -7.10 24.32
N ASN A 20 -10.98 -6.28 24.42
CA ASN A 20 -10.76 -5.39 25.58
C ASN A 20 -11.07 -3.92 25.24
N TRP A 21 -11.98 -3.68 24.28
CA TRP A 21 -12.26 -2.34 23.76
C TRP A 21 -12.67 -1.35 24.85
N ASP A 22 -13.46 -1.79 25.83
CA ASP A 22 -13.93 -0.95 26.93
C ASP A 22 -12.78 -0.45 27.83
N ILE A 23 -11.62 -1.13 27.80
CA ILE A 23 -10.44 -0.78 28.60
C ILE A 23 -9.45 0.04 27.76
N VAL A 24 -9.16 -0.41 26.53
CA VAL A 24 -8.06 0.17 25.72
C VAL A 24 -8.54 1.14 24.63
N GLY A 25 -9.84 1.19 24.35
CA GLY A 25 -10.43 1.93 23.25
C GLY A 25 -10.18 3.43 23.34
N ASP A 26 -10.46 4.04 24.50
CA ASP A 26 -10.23 5.47 24.73
C ASP A 26 -8.77 5.87 24.55
N THR A 27 -7.85 5.06 25.08
CA THR A 27 -6.42 5.29 24.95
C THR A 27 -5.98 5.19 23.49
N LEU A 28 -6.50 4.20 22.75
CA LEU A 28 -6.19 3.99 21.35
C LEU A 28 -6.73 5.12 20.47
N ILE A 29 -7.94 5.60 20.73
CA ILE A 29 -8.55 6.75 20.04
C ILE A 29 -7.73 8.01 20.30
N LYS A 30 -7.46 8.32 21.58
CA LYS A 30 -6.67 9.50 21.97
C LYS A 30 -5.29 9.49 21.31
N SER A 31 -4.60 8.34 21.33
CA SER A 31 -3.29 8.18 20.68
C SER A 31 -3.36 8.39 19.17
N THR A 32 -4.38 7.81 18.51
CA THR A 32 -4.59 7.95 17.06
C THR A 32 -4.91 9.39 16.68
N LEU A 33 -5.79 10.08 17.42
CA LEU A 33 -6.15 11.47 17.18
C LEU A 33 -4.97 12.41 17.42
N ASN A 34 -4.19 12.19 18.48
CA ASN A 34 -2.99 12.98 18.74
C ASN A 34 -2.02 12.91 17.56
N PHE A 35 -1.81 11.72 16.98
CA PHE A 35 -1.00 11.57 15.79
C PHE A 35 -1.59 12.29 14.57
N LEU A 36 -2.89 12.13 14.32
CA LEU A 36 -3.54 12.74 13.15
C LEU A 36 -3.59 14.28 13.20
N ASN A 37 -3.67 14.87 14.40
CA ASN A 37 -3.76 16.32 14.59
C ASN A 37 -2.39 16.98 14.70
N ASN A 38 -1.43 16.33 15.37
CA ASN A 38 -0.16 16.95 15.73
C ASN A 38 1.04 16.38 14.94
N GLY A 39 0.84 15.33 14.14
CA GLY A 39 1.90 14.63 13.39
C GLY A 39 2.88 13.81 14.26
N HIS A 40 2.85 14.01 15.57
CA HIS A 40 3.76 13.32 16.47
C HIS A 40 3.25 11.93 16.86
N ILE A 41 4.01 10.91 16.46
CA ILE A 41 3.88 9.56 17.00
C ILE A 41 4.88 9.35 18.14
N LEU A 42 4.45 8.71 19.23
CA LEU A 42 5.37 8.29 20.29
C LEU A 42 6.43 7.37 19.66
N LYS A 43 7.71 7.65 19.89
CA LYS A 43 8.84 6.87 19.35
C LYS A 43 8.68 5.36 19.60
N LYS A 44 8.14 4.97 20.75
CA LYS A 44 7.86 3.58 21.13
C LYS A 44 6.81 2.90 20.24
N ILE A 45 5.86 3.65 19.70
CA ILE A 45 4.81 3.17 18.77
C ILE A 45 5.35 3.08 17.34
N ASN A 46 6.38 3.86 17.01
CA ASN A 46 7.04 3.84 15.69
C ASN A 46 8.02 2.66 15.51
N ASN A 47 8.27 1.86 16.56
CA ASN A 47 9.07 0.66 16.44
C ASN A 47 8.31 -0.35 15.56
N THR A 48 8.87 -0.61 14.37
CA THR A 48 8.36 -1.58 13.42
C THR A 48 9.23 -2.83 13.49
N PHE A 49 8.61 -3.98 13.76
CA PHE A 49 9.32 -5.26 13.71
C PHE A 49 9.32 -5.77 12.27
N ILE A 50 10.50 -5.98 11.69
CA ILE A 50 10.63 -6.51 10.34
C ILE A 50 10.75 -8.03 10.45
N THR A 51 9.76 -8.75 9.93
CA THR A 51 9.82 -10.21 9.77
C THR A 51 10.10 -10.57 8.31
N LEU A 52 10.85 -11.65 8.08
CA LEU A 52 11.23 -12.10 6.74
C LEU A 52 10.34 -13.28 6.33
N ILE A 53 9.58 -13.13 5.25
CA ILE A 53 8.78 -14.21 4.66
C ILE A 53 9.50 -14.79 3.44
N PRO A 54 9.73 -16.12 3.35
CA PRO A 54 10.36 -16.75 2.20
C PRO A 54 9.51 -16.59 0.92
N LYS A 55 10.14 -16.26 -0.21
CA LYS A 55 9.50 -16.23 -1.54
C LYS A 55 9.44 -17.61 -2.19
N ILE A 56 10.38 -18.47 -1.85
CA ILE A 56 10.59 -19.79 -2.45
C ILE A 56 10.80 -20.84 -1.34
N PRO A 57 10.57 -22.14 -1.62
CA PRO A 57 10.97 -23.21 -0.73
C PRO A 57 12.49 -23.20 -0.51
N ARG A 58 12.94 -23.27 0.75
CA ARG A 58 14.37 -23.29 1.17
C ARG A 58 15.19 -22.10 0.62
N PRO A 59 14.92 -20.87 1.07
CA PRO A 59 15.72 -19.71 0.68
C PRO A 59 17.14 -19.78 1.27
N ASN A 60 18.15 -19.48 0.46
CA ASN A 60 19.56 -19.42 0.84
C ASN A 60 20.11 -17.98 0.80
N LEU A 61 19.42 -17.05 0.12
CA LEU A 61 19.86 -15.66 -0.06
C LEU A 61 18.84 -14.67 0.51
N ILE A 62 19.31 -13.58 1.11
CA ILE A 62 18.44 -12.52 1.69
C ILE A 62 17.43 -11.96 0.67
N LYS A 63 17.82 -11.86 -0.62
CA LYS A 63 16.94 -11.40 -1.71
C LYS A 63 15.72 -12.30 -1.95
N GLU A 64 15.77 -13.55 -1.49
CA GLU A 64 14.71 -14.54 -1.59
C GLU A 64 13.68 -14.40 -0.48
N PHE A 65 13.88 -13.47 0.46
CA PHE A 65 12.89 -13.10 1.45
C PHE A 65 12.14 -11.82 1.05
N ARG A 66 10.91 -11.70 1.53
CA ARG A 66 10.11 -10.46 1.54
C ARG A 66 10.16 -9.91 2.96
N PRO A 67 10.73 -8.71 3.19
CA PRO A 67 10.57 -8.06 4.48
C PRO A 67 9.12 -7.61 4.63
N ILE A 68 8.53 -7.90 5.79
CA ILE A 68 7.22 -7.43 6.19
C ILE A 68 7.35 -6.63 7.48
N SER A 69 6.89 -5.40 7.41
CA SER A 69 6.80 -4.48 8.54
C SER A 69 5.56 -4.79 9.38
N LEU A 70 5.76 -5.28 10.61
CA LEU A 70 4.74 -5.37 11.63
C LEU A 70 4.71 -4.04 12.40
N CYS A 71 3.71 -3.21 12.10
CA CYS A 71 3.50 -1.92 12.78
C CYS A 71 2.44 -2.05 13.89
N ASN A 72 2.39 -1.06 14.78
CA ASN A 72 1.41 -0.92 15.85
C ASN A 72 -0.04 -0.67 15.34
N VAL A 73 -1.06 -1.13 16.07
CA VAL A 73 -2.48 -0.96 15.75
C VAL A 73 -2.84 0.51 15.62
N ALA A 74 -2.38 1.38 16.53
CA ALA A 74 -2.63 2.82 16.47
C ALA A 74 -2.12 3.42 15.15
N TYR A 75 -0.89 3.03 14.76
CA TYR A 75 -0.29 3.44 13.50
C TYR A 75 -1.11 2.94 12.30
N LYS A 76 -1.51 1.66 12.30
CA LYS A 76 -2.34 1.08 11.25
C LYS A 76 -3.72 1.75 11.15
N ILE A 77 -4.34 2.09 12.28
CA ILE A 77 -5.64 2.81 12.31
C ILE A 77 -5.47 4.19 11.72
N ALA A 78 -4.47 4.96 12.16
CA ALA A 78 -4.20 6.29 11.63
C ALA A 78 -4.01 6.26 10.11
N PHE A 79 -3.11 5.41 9.60
CA PHE A 79 -2.90 5.26 8.17
C PHE A 79 -4.16 4.81 7.43
N LYS A 80 -4.98 3.94 8.04
CA LYS A 80 -6.25 3.51 7.45
C LYS A 80 -7.23 4.68 7.32
N VAL A 81 -7.31 5.57 8.32
CA VAL A 81 -8.11 6.80 8.26
C VAL A 81 -7.63 7.69 7.12
N LEU A 82 -6.31 7.89 6.98
CA LEU A 82 -5.74 8.70 5.89
C LEU A 82 -6.07 8.14 4.51
N VAL A 83 -5.86 6.84 4.32
CA VAL A 83 -6.18 6.16 3.06
C VAL A 83 -7.67 6.27 2.77
N ASN A 84 -8.54 6.03 3.75
CA ASN A 84 -9.99 6.09 3.55
C ASN A 84 -10.48 7.50 3.18
N ARG A 85 -9.88 8.57 3.73
CA ARG A 85 -10.19 9.96 3.32
C ARG A 85 -9.77 10.26 1.88
N ARG A 86 -8.68 9.65 1.41
CA ARG A 86 -8.10 9.92 0.08
C ARG A 86 -8.70 9.07 -1.02
N LYS A 87 -9.11 7.84 -0.71
CA LYS A 87 -9.70 6.86 -1.64
C LYS A 87 -10.75 7.43 -2.61
N PRO A 88 -11.75 8.23 -2.18
CA PRO A 88 -12.78 8.74 -3.09
C PRO A 88 -12.23 9.58 -4.24
N HIS A 89 -11.10 10.26 -4.02
CA HIS A 89 -10.47 11.17 -4.98
C HIS A 89 -9.50 10.45 -5.93
N LEU A 90 -9.05 9.24 -5.59
CA LEU A 90 -8.04 8.54 -6.41
C LEU A 90 -8.56 8.16 -7.80
N ASN A 91 -9.85 7.84 -7.92
CA ASN A 91 -10.43 7.41 -9.20
C ASN A 91 -10.46 8.54 -10.25
N SER A 92 -10.60 9.81 -9.85
CA SER A 92 -10.56 10.95 -10.77
C SER A 92 -9.14 11.40 -11.10
N LEU A 93 -8.17 11.12 -10.22
CA LEU A 93 -6.78 11.54 -10.40
C LEU A 93 -5.95 10.55 -11.22
N LEU A 94 -6.35 9.29 -11.28
CA LEU A 94 -5.56 8.23 -11.88
C LEU A 94 -6.15 7.79 -13.22
N SER A 95 -5.26 7.51 -14.17
CA SER A 95 -5.62 6.98 -15.49
C SER A 95 -6.59 5.81 -15.38
N PRO A 96 -7.60 5.68 -16.27
CA PRO A 96 -8.52 4.54 -16.28
C PRO A 96 -7.80 3.21 -16.46
N PHE A 97 -6.60 3.19 -17.04
CA PHE A 97 -5.78 1.99 -17.24
C PHE A 97 -4.93 1.60 -16.01
N GLN A 98 -4.96 2.37 -14.93
CA GLN A 98 -4.27 2.03 -13.68
C GLN A 98 -5.14 1.12 -12.81
N ASN A 99 -4.94 -0.19 -12.92
CA ASN A 99 -5.78 -1.17 -12.22
C ASN A 99 -5.24 -1.60 -10.85
N GLY A 100 -3.93 -1.45 -10.62
CA GLY A 100 -3.30 -1.85 -9.35
C GLY A 100 -3.71 -0.95 -8.18
N PHE A 101 -4.10 -1.57 -7.06
CA PHE A 101 -4.36 -0.92 -5.76
C PHE A 101 -5.52 0.09 -5.73
N ILE A 102 -6.39 0.10 -6.75
CA ILE A 102 -7.57 0.97 -6.82
C ILE A 102 -8.83 0.16 -6.54
N GLN A 103 -9.69 0.71 -5.67
CA GLN A 103 -10.94 0.06 -5.31
C GLN A 103 -11.88 -0.02 -6.51
N GLY A 104 -12.36 -1.21 -6.82
CA GLY A 104 -13.23 -1.48 -7.96
C GLY A 104 -12.51 -1.83 -9.26
N ARG A 105 -11.16 -1.81 -9.29
CA ARG A 105 -10.35 -2.26 -10.43
C ARG A 105 -9.64 -3.56 -10.09
N GLY A 106 -9.67 -4.52 -11.01
CA GLY A 106 -9.20 -5.88 -10.79
C GLY A 106 -8.01 -6.26 -11.65
N ALA A 107 -7.40 -7.41 -11.34
CA ALA A 107 -6.39 -8.00 -12.22
C ALA A 107 -6.97 -8.43 -13.57
N GLN A 108 -8.29 -8.69 -13.63
CA GLN A 108 -9.00 -9.08 -14.85
C GLN A 108 -8.95 -7.97 -15.91
N ASP A 109 -9.07 -6.70 -15.50
CA ASP A 109 -8.98 -5.55 -16.40
C ASP A 109 -7.62 -5.48 -17.10
N ASN A 110 -6.53 -5.83 -16.39
CA ASN A 110 -5.19 -5.91 -16.98
C ASN A 110 -5.07 -7.04 -18.00
N ILE A 111 -5.72 -8.18 -17.75
CA ILE A 111 -5.71 -9.32 -18.69
C ILE A 111 -6.39 -8.89 -19.98
N LEU A 112 -7.53 -8.22 -19.90
CA LEU A 112 -8.26 -7.72 -21.06
C LEU A 112 -7.42 -6.72 -21.88
N ILE A 113 -6.76 -5.77 -21.22
CA ILE A 113 -5.88 -4.81 -21.89
C ILE A 113 -4.75 -5.53 -22.64
N VAL A 114 -4.11 -6.53 -22.01
CA VAL A 114 -3.03 -7.30 -22.65
C VAL A 114 -3.54 -8.13 -23.82
N GLN A 115 -4.73 -8.73 -23.70
CA GLN A 115 -5.37 -9.46 -24.79
C GLN A 115 -5.66 -8.54 -25.99
N GLU A 116 -6.23 -7.36 -25.73
CA GLU A 116 -6.55 -6.38 -26.78
C GLU A 116 -5.28 -5.84 -27.48
N LEU A 117 -4.22 -5.57 -26.72
CA LEU A 117 -2.92 -5.19 -27.26
C LEU A 117 -2.34 -6.29 -28.14
N THR A 118 -2.40 -7.55 -27.68
CA THR A 118 -1.87 -8.70 -28.42
C THR A 118 -2.65 -8.93 -29.72
N HIS A 119 -3.98 -8.86 -29.65
CA HIS A 119 -4.86 -8.97 -30.80
C HIS A 119 -4.63 -7.83 -31.82
N SER A 120 -4.49 -6.59 -31.34
CA SER A 120 -4.20 -5.42 -32.19
C SER A 120 -2.87 -5.58 -32.94
N ILE A 121 -1.85 -6.13 -32.29
CA ILE A 121 -0.56 -6.42 -32.94
C ILE A 121 -0.71 -7.51 -34.00
N GLN A 122 -1.39 -8.62 -33.68
CA GLN A 122 -1.56 -9.75 -34.61
C GLN A 122 -2.45 -9.42 -35.81
N SER A 123 -3.47 -8.59 -35.60
CA SER A 123 -4.42 -8.19 -36.63
C SER A 123 -3.87 -7.10 -37.57
N SER A 124 -2.79 -6.41 -37.17
CA SER A 124 -2.15 -5.37 -37.98
C SER A 124 -1.50 -5.95 -39.24
N LYS A 125 -1.99 -5.52 -40.41
CA LYS A 125 -1.42 -5.85 -41.73
C LYS A 125 -0.33 -4.86 -42.18
N SER A 126 0.02 -3.88 -41.35
CA SER A 126 0.95 -2.81 -41.71
C SER A 126 2.39 -3.29 -41.74
N LYS A 127 2.99 -3.35 -42.93
CA LYS A 127 4.42 -3.69 -43.12
C LYS A 127 5.39 -2.54 -42.82
N LYS A 128 4.91 -1.30 -42.78
CA LYS A 128 5.74 -0.09 -42.55
C LYS A 128 5.65 0.46 -41.13
N ASN A 129 4.51 0.31 -40.46
CA ASN A 129 4.28 0.78 -39.08
C ASN A 129 3.85 -0.41 -38.20
N GLY A 130 4.83 -1.23 -37.82
CA GLY A 130 4.60 -2.35 -36.90
C GLY A 130 4.20 -1.87 -35.51
N LEU A 131 3.30 -2.60 -34.87
CA LEU A 131 2.90 -2.35 -33.48
C LEU A 131 3.75 -3.22 -32.55
N THR A 132 4.24 -2.64 -31.46
CA THR A 132 5.05 -3.34 -30.44
C THR A 132 4.52 -3.01 -29.05
N THR A 133 4.48 -4.00 -28.16
CA THR A 133 4.20 -3.80 -26.74
C THR A 133 5.49 -3.76 -25.94
N ILE A 134 5.60 -2.81 -25.02
CA ILE A 134 6.73 -2.69 -24.10
C ILE A 134 6.24 -2.98 -22.68
N LYS A 135 6.89 -3.93 -22.00
CA LYS A 135 6.64 -4.23 -20.58
C LYS A 135 7.77 -3.64 -19.74
N ILE A 136 7.42 -2.73 -18.84
CA ILE A 136 8.35 -2.09 -17.90
C ILE A 136 8.02 -2.55 -16.49
N ASP A 137 9.03 -2.98 -15.73
CA ASP A 137 8.89 -3.37 -14.32
C ASP A 137 9.90 -2.61 -13.43
N MET A 138 9.45 -2.16 -12.27
CA MET A 138 10.26 -1.39 -11.34
C MET A 138 10.83 -2.28 -10.24
N SER A 139 12.14 -2.45 -10.20
CA SER A 139 12.81 -3.20 -9.14
C SER A 139 12.68 -2.47 -7.80
N LYS A 140 12.23 -3.17 -6.75
CA LYS A 140 12.12 -2.64 -5.38
C LYS A 140 11.36 -1.30 -5.31
N ALA A 141 10.22 -1.21 -6.00
CA ALA A 141 9.47 0.03 -6.17
C ALA A 141 9.21 0.79 -4.85
N PHE A 142 8.89 0.09 -3.75
CA PHE A 142 8.66 0.70 -2.44
C PHE A 142 9.93 1.17 -1.73
N ASP A 143 11.08 0.52 -1.98
CA ASP A 143 12.36 0.87 -1.34
C ASP A 143 13.05 2.04 -2.06
N ARG A 144 12.65 2.31 -3.32
CA ARG A 144 13.30 3.30 -4.20
C ARG A 144 12.48 4.57 -4.42
N ILE A 145 11.40 4.76 -3.67
CA ILE A 145 10.56 5.97 -3.78
C ILE A 145 11.36 7.19 -3.31
N ASN A 146 11.43 8.22 -4.13
CA ASN A 146 11.90 9.53 -3.70
C ASN A 146 10.81 10.25 -2.89
N TRP A 147 11.09 10.51 -1.62
CA TRP A 147 10.13 11.12 -0.70
C TRP A 147 9.77 12.56 -1.07
N ASP A 148 10.73 13.35 -1.54
CA ASP A 148 10.48 14.74 -1.94
C ASP A 148 9.54 14.83 -3.14
N PHE A 149 9.73 13.96 -4.13
CA PHE A 149 8.85 13.82 -5.29
C PHE A 149 7.43 13.42 -4.86
N LEU A 150 7.32 12.44 -3.94
CA LEU A 150 6.04 12.01 -3.41
C LEU A 150 5.34 13.20 -2.72
N LEU A 151 5.98 13.84 -1.76
CA LEU A 151 5.43 14.97 -1.00
C LEU A 151 5.03 16.14 -1.91
N THR A 152 5.85 16.46 -2.91
CA THR A 152 5.54 17.49 -3.92
C THR A 152 4.31 17.12 -4.74
N SER A 153 4.20 15.86 -5.15
CA SER A 153 3.02 15.36 -5.86
C SER A 153 1.76 15.48 -5.00
N TRP A 154 1.83 15.16 -3.70
CA TRP A 154 0.71 15.35 -2.78
C TRP A 154 0.31 16.82 -2.63
N LYS A 155 1.27 17.75 -2.55
CA LYS A 155 1.00 19.21 -2.52
C LYS A 155 0.26 19.66 -3.78
N ASN A 156 0.73 19.25 -4.96
CA ASN A 156 0.14 19.64 -6.23
C ASN A 156 -1.28 19.11 -6.41
N LEU A 157 -1.60 17.99 -5.76
CA LEU A 157 -2.95 17.40 -5.73
C LEU A 157 -3.83 17.97 -4.61
N ASN A 158 -3.40 19.04 -3.92
CA ASN A 158 -4.09 19.68 -2.80
C ASN A 158 -4.43 18.74 -1.64
N PHE A 159 -3.65 17.68 -1.45
CA PHE A 159 -3.80 16.83 -0.28
C PHE A 159 -3.00 17.38 0.90
N PRO A 160 -3.57 17.38 2.11
CA PRO A 160 -2.83 17.79 3.30
C PRO A 160 -1.66 16.82 3.54
N ILE A 161 -0.47 17.39 3.69
CA ILE A 161 0.68 16.69 4.24
C ILE A 161 0.49 16.67 5.74
N ILE A 162 0.39 15.47 6.29
CA ILE A 162 0.38 15.27 7.73
C ILE A 162 1.85 15.04 8.09
N GLY A 163 2.37 15.94 8.93
CA GLY A 163 3.76 15.91 9.42
C GLY A 163 4.07 14.71 10.27
#